data_AF-F3GLY4-F1
#
_entry.id   AF-F3GLY4-F1
#
_cell.length_a   1.000
_cell.length_b   1.000
_cell.length_c   1.000
_cell.angle_alpha   90.00
_cell.angle_beta   90.00
_cell.angle_gamma   90.00
#
_symmetry.space_group_name_H-M   'P 1'
#
loop_
_entity.id
_entity.type
_entity.pdbx_description
1 polymer ?
#
loop_
_entity_poly.entity_id
_entity_poly.type
_entity_poly.pdbx_seq_one_letter_code
_entity_poly.pdbx_strand_id
1 'polypeptide(L)'
;MADVKILDVTLRDGGYRNNFNFTEDQAQIVVAGLASAGVDLCEIGYCKGSFAPKGEHGLTSDVGAGFIEKIAQAANGRIELAVLVHPRN
;
A
#
# COMPACT_ATOMS: atom_id res chain seq x y z
N MET A 1 -27.15 9.39 -8.08
CA MET A 1 -25.80 9.84 -7.68
C MET A 1 -24.84 8.76 -8.13
N ALA A 2 -23.71 9.10 -8.76
CA ALA A 2 -22.71 8.09 -9.10
C ALA A 2 -22.04 7.59 -7.81
N ASP A 3 -21.78 6.30 -7.75
CA ASP A 3 -21.03 5.67 -6.65
C ASP A 3 -19.55 6.02 -6.82
N VAL A 4 -18.99 6.79 -5.89
CA VAL A 4 -17.59 7.26 -5.93
C VAL A 4 -16.79 6.40 -4.97
N LYS A 5 -15.84 5.63 -5.50
CA LYS A 5 -14.87 4.88 -4.69
C LYS A 5 -13.65 5.73 -4.34
N ILE A 6 -13.17 5.59 -3.11
CA ILE A 6 -11.98 6.25 -2.58
C ILE A 6 -10.80 5.28 -2.55
N LEU A 7 -9.71 5.68 -3.20
CA LEU A 7 -8.42 5.01 -3.13
C LEU A 7 -7.47 5.86 -2.27
N ASP A 8 -7.05 5.33 -1.13
CA ASP A 8 -5.94 5.91 -0.36
C ASP A 8 -4.60 5.44 -0.92
N VAL A 9 -3.67 6.38 -1.13
CA VAL A 9 -2.34 6.12 -1.69
C VAL A 9 -1.21 6.43 -0.71
N THR A 10 -1.50 6.53 0.59
CA THR A 10 -0.55 7.00 1.60
C THR A 10 0.70 6.13 1.68
N LEU A 11 0.57 4.81 1.65
CA LEU A 11 1.70 3.89 1.81
C LEU A 11 2.59 3.81 0.56
N ARG A 12 2.02 4.11 -0.63
CA ARG A 12 2.75 4.19 -1.90
C ARG A 12 3.31 5.58 -2.16
N ASP A 13 2.46 6.60 -2.30
CA ASP A 13 2.88 7.97 -2.62
C ASP A 13 3.54 8.69 -1.44
N GLY A 14 3.13 8.38 -0.21
CA GLY A 14 3.81 8.87 0.99
C GLY A 14 5.23 8.31 1.13
N GLY A 15 5.55 7.21 0.42
CA GLY A 15 6.89 6.63 0.37
C GLY A 15 7.95 7.63 -0.12
N TYR A 16 7.59 8.55 -1.02
CA TYR A 16 8.48 9.62 -1.46
C TYR A 16 8.92 10.58 -0.34
N ARG A 17 8.22 10.59 0.80
CA ARG A 17 8.54 11.45 1.95
C ARG A 17 9.44 10.75 2.98
N ASN A 18 9.44 9.42 3.04
CA ASN A 18 10.18 8.64 4.03
C ASN A 18 11.10 7.57 3.43
N ASN A 19 11.43 7.68 2.13
CA ASN A 19 12.17 6.67 1.37
C ASN A 19 11.52 5.27 1.43
N PHE A 20 10.19 5.23 1.37
CA PHE A 20 9.34 4.03 1.43
C PHE A 20 9.47 3.23 2.73
N ASN A 21 10.02 3.86 3.78
CA ASN A 21 10.36 3.18 5.03
C ASN A 21 9.19 3.17 6.02
N PHE A 22 8.01 2.76 5.56
CA PHE A 22 6.92 2.39 6.45
C PHE A 22 7.21 1.00 7.01
N THR A 23 7.14 0.85 8.33
CA THR A 23 7.22 -0.48 8.93
C THR A 23 5.94 -1.27 8.66
N GLU A 24 6.02 -2.59 8.80
CA GLU A 24 4.86 -3.46 8.69
C GLU A 24 3.75 -3.05 9.67
N ASP A 25 4.10 -2.78 10.94
CA ASP A 25 3.15 -2.32 11.96
C ASP A 25 2.47 -1.01 11.56
N GLN A 26 3.23 -0.05 11.01
CA GLN A 26 2.67 1.22 10.53
C GLN A 26 1.69 0.98 9.38
N ALA A 27 2.03 0.13 8.43
CA ALA A 27 1.15 -0.23 7.32
C ALA A 27 -0.13 -0.93 7.80
N GLN A 28 -0.03 -1.84 8.76
CA GLN A 28 -1.19 -2.51 9.37
C GLN A 28 -2.11 -1.51 10.09
N ILE A 29 -1.55 -0.58 10.87
CA ILE A 29 -2.31 0.47 11.56
C ILE A 29 -3.04 1.36 10.56
N VAL A 30 -2.35 1.80 9.50
CA VAL A 30 -2.96 2.63 8.44
C VAL A 30 -4.12 1.89 7.78
N VAL A 31 -3.92 0.65 7.34
CA VAL A 31 -4.97 -0.13 6.64
C VAL A 31 -6.16 -0.43 7.56
N ALA A 32 -5.92 -0.80 8.82
CA ALA A 32 -7.00 -1.03 9.78
C ALA A 32 -7.78 0.26 10.09
N GLY A 33 -7.10 1.41 10.12
CA GLY A 33 -7.72 2.72 10.28
C GLY A 33 -8.58 3.11 9.09
N LEU A 34 -8.07 2.96 7.86
CA LEU A 34 -8.80 3.21 6.62
C LEU A 34 -10.02 2.30 6.47
N ALA A 35 -9.87 1.02 6.78
CA ALA A 35 -10.97 0.05 6.84
C ALA A 35 -12.07 0.48 7.83
N SER A 36 -11.68 1.00 9.00
CA SER A 36 -12.62 1.49 10.01
C SER A 36 -13.30 2.80 9.60
N ALA A 37 -12.65 3.60 8.75
CA ALA A 37 -13.18 4.84 8.20
C ALA A 37 -14.09 4.63 6.98
N GLY A 38 -14.20 3.40 6.46
CA GLY A 38 -15.03 3.07 5.30
C GLY A 38 -14.41 3.50 3.97
N VAL A 39 -13.08 3.55 3.88
CA VAL A 39 -12.37 3.76 2.61
C VAL A 39 -12.42 2.48 1.78
N ASP A 40 -12.64 2.60 0.48
CA ASP A 40 -12.86 1.46 -0.42
C ASP A 40 -11.57 0.70 -0.72
N LEU A 41 -10.47 1.40 -1.02
CA LEU A 41 -9.20 0.80 -1.41
C LEU A 41 -8.00 1.47 -0.73
N CYS A 42 -6.95 0.68 -0.47
CA CYS A 42 -5.65 1.16 -0.03
C CYS A 42 -4.54 0.63 -0.94
N GLU A 43 -3.75 1.54 -1.52
CA GLU A 43 -2.54 1.23 -2.28
C GLU A 43 -1.33 1.10 -1.33
N ILE A 44 -0.77 -0.11 -1.25
CA ILE A 44 0.19 -0.48 -0.18
C ILE A 44 1.66 -0.42 -0.60
N GLY A 45 1.95 -0.12 -1.87
CA GLY A 45 3.32 0.02 -2.38
C GLY A 45 3.49 -0.44 -3.82
N TYR A 46 4.75 -0.48 -4.25
CA TYR A 46 5.17 -1.02 -5.54
C TYR A 46 5.37 -2.53 -5.46
N CYS A 47 4.90 -3.28 -6.45
CA CYS A 47 5.28 -4.68 -6.61
C CYS A 47 6.44 -4.77 -7.61
N LYS A 48 7.56 -5.40 -7.23
CA LYS A 48 8.81 -5.51 -8.01
C LYS A 48 9.52 -4.18 -8.32
N GLY A 49 9.41 -3.20 -7.43
CA GLY A 49 10.17 -1.95 -7.53
C GLY A 49 9.55 -0.84 -8.39
N SER A 50 10.15 0.35 -8.30
CA SER A 50 9.78 1.57 -9.03
C SER A 50 10.54 1.72 -10.37
N PHE A 51 9.99 2.52 -11.30
CA PHE A 51 10.49 2.70 -12.69
C PHE A 51 11.92 3.23 -12.76
N ALA A 52 12.32 4.03 -11.78
CA ALA A 52 13.67 4.53 -11.63
C ALA A 52 14.18 4.04 -10.28
N PRO A 53 14.88 2.88 -10.22
CA PRO A 53 15.45 2.37 -8.98
C PRO A 53 16.52 3.34 -8.46
N LYS A 54 16.09 4.34 -7.71
CA LYS A 54 16.94 5.31 -7.01
C LYS A 54 17.16 4.83 -5.59
N GLY A 55 17.87 3.72 -5.37
CA GLY A 55 18.19 3.26 -4.00
C GLY A 55 17.01 3.37 -3.03
N GLU A 56 15.80 3.03 -3.47
CA GLU A 56 14.61 3.04 -2.63
C GLU A 56 14.68 1.74 -1.83
N HIS A 57 14.97 1.85 -0.52
CA HIS A 57 15.32 0.71 0.32
C HIS A 57 14.24 0.36 1.36
N GLY A 58 13.14 1.13 1.40
CA GLY A 58 12.07 0.93 2.37
C GLY A 58 11.06 -0.13 1.93
N LEU A 59 10.37 -0.73 2.89
CA LEU A 59 9.46 -1.86 2.71
C LEU A 59 8.39 -1.65 1.61
N THR A 60 7.83 -0.45 1.47
CA THR A 60 6.76 -0.19 0.49
C THR A 60 7.26 0.09 -0.93
N SER A 61 8.58 0.09 -1.15
CA SER A 61 9.19 0.21 -2.49
C SER A 61 9.23 -1.11 -3.25
N ASP A 62 9.13 -2.25 -2.57
CA ASP A 62 8.96 -3.57 -3.18
C ASP A 62 8.20 -4.51 -2.23
N VAL A 63 6.88 -4.53 -2.39
CA VAL A 63 6.00 -5.36 -1.57
C VAL A 63 5.97 -6.79 -2.08
N GLY A 64 6.51 -7.70 -1.27
CA GLY A 64 6.46 -9.15 -1.51
C GLY A 64 5.18 -9.80 -1.00
N ALA A 65 4.93 -11.04 -1.41
CA ALA A 65 3.73 -11.81 -1.05
C ALA A 65 3.49 -11.88 0.47
N GLY A 66 4.54 -12.11 1.28
CA GLY A 66 4.40 -12.20 2.73
C GLY A 66 3.95 -10.88 3.38
N PHE A 67 4.37 -9.73 2.83
CA PHE A 67 3.86 -8.43 3.29
C PHE A 67 2.39 -8.27 2.92
N ILE A 68 2.03 -8.59 1.67
CA ILE A 68 0.64 -8.50 1.18
C ILE A 68 -0.30 -9.36 2.05
N GLU A 69 0.08 -10.60 2.38
CA GLU A 69 -0.71 -11.48 3.24
C GLU A 69 -0.98 -10.87 4.62
N LYS A 70 0.03 -10.26 5.25
CA LYS A 70 -0.11 -9.64 6.57
C LYS A 70 -0.98 -8.39 6.53
N ILE A 71 -0.87 -7.59 5.47
CA ILE A 71 -1.74 -6.42 5.30
C ILE A 71 -3.18 -6.85 4.99
N ALA A 72 -3.38 -7.92 4.22
CA ALA A 72 -4.70 -8.49 3.98
C ALA A 72 -5.36 -8.99 5.27
N GLN A 73 -4.59 -9.57 6.20
CA GLN A 73 -5.08 -9.92 7.53
C GLN A 73 -5.53 -8.67 8.32
N ALA A 74 -4.75 -7.59 8.28
CA ALA A 74 -5.11 -6.32 8.93
C ALA A 74 -6.35 -5.64 8.30
N ALA A 75 -6.51 -5.77 6.98
CA ALA A 75 -7.69 -5.28 6.25
C ALA A 75 -8.99 -6.01 6.67
N ASN A 76 -8.88 -7.26 7.12
CA ASN A 76 -10.00 -8.08 7.61
C ASN A 76 -11.21 -8.11 6.64
N GLY A 77 -10.95 -8.06 5.33
CA GLY A 77 -11.97 -8.05 4.27
C GLY A 77 -12.86 -6.80 4.24
N ARG A 78 -12.50 -5.72 4.95
CA ARG A 78 -13.29 -4.48 5.01
C ARG A 78 -12.83 -3.40 4.04
N ILE A 79 -11.65 -3.57 3.45
CA ILE A 79 -11.03 -2.67 2.47
C ILE A 79 -10.32 -3.52 1.41
N GLU A 80 -10.38 -3.10 0.14
CA GLU A 80 -9.64 -3.74 -0.94
C GLU A 80 -8.18 -3.25 -0.94
N LEU A 81 -7.23 -4.12 -1.31
CA LEU A 81 -5.82 -3.77 -1.40
C LEU A 81 -5.38 -3.62 -2.85
N ALA A 82 -4.59 -2.60 -3.13
CA ALA A 82 -3.99 -2.34 -4.43
C ALA A 82 -2.46 -2.27 -4.33
N VAL A 83 -1.78 -2.63 -5.42
CA VAL A 83 -0.33 -2.46 -5.59
C VAL A 83 -0.07 -1.80 -6.93
N LEU A 84 0.96 -0.97 -6.99
CA LEU A 84 1.41 -0.41 -8.25
C LEU A 84 2.40 -1.37 -8.92
N VAL A 85 2.16 -1.70 -10.17
CA VAL A 85 3.06 -2.53 -10.99
C VAL A 85 3.58 -1.72 -12.17
N HIS A 86 4.82 -1.95 -12.56
CA HIS A 86 5.33 -1.43 -13.82
C HIS A 86 5.09 -2.43 -14.95
N PRO A 87 4.82 -1.96 -16.19
CA PRO A 87 4.51 -2.84 -17.33
C PRO A 87 5.60 -3.85 -17.71
N ARG A 88 6.83 -3.69 -17.18
CA ARG A 88 7.99 -4.56 -17.47
C ARG A 88 8.32 -5.53 -16.33
N ASN A 89 7.44 -5.65 -15.35
CA ASN A 89 7.54 -6.58 -14.23
C ASN A 89 7.40 -8.05 -14.64
#